data_AF-K1ZPX7-F1
#
_entry.id   AF-K1ZPX7-F1
#
_cell.length_a   1.000
_cell.length_b   1.000
_cell.length_c   1.000
_cell.angle_alpha   90.00
_cell.angle_beta   90.00
_cell.angle_gamma   90.00
#
_symmetry.space_group_name_H-M   'P 1'
#
loop_
_entity.id
_entity.type
_entity.pdbx_description
1 polymer ?
#
loop_
_entity_poly.entity_id
_entity_poly.type
_entity_poly.pdbx_seq_one_letter_code
_entity_poly.pdbx_strand_id
1 'polypeptide(L)'
;MQGYFNDPEATAGALSADGWLSTGDLGRFDEQNNLHVCGRSKNVIVLPSGENVYPEAIEHKINTYTWVVESLVVENNGQVEAWVYPDYEFIDEATAGISRSDRRTYLENLLEKLRLELNEQLAKSARLSQVFERREPFIKTATHKIKRYLYSGGKVVL
;
A
#
# COMPACT_ATOMS: atom_id res chain seq x y z
N MET A 1 -27.47 4.93 -8.39
CA MET A 1 -27.03 6.34 -8.53
C MET A 1 -27.78 6.96 -9.70
N GLN A 2 -28.35 8.16 -9.58
CA GLN A 2 -29.02 8.82 -10.72
C GLN A 2 -28.03 9.43 -11.73
N GLY A 3 -26.78 9.59 -11.31
CA GLY A 3 -25.68 10.14 -12.10
C GLY A 3 -24.82 11.04 -11.21
N TYR A 4 -23.67 11.46 -11.72
CA TYR A 4 -22.88 12.53 -11.11
C TYR A 4 -23.58 13.86 -11.37
N PHE A 5 -23.61 14.72 -10.37
CA PHE A 5 -24.30 16.01 -10.46
C PHE A 5 -23.63 16.91 -11.49
N ASN A 6 -24.39 17.35 -12.50
CA ASN A 6 -23.92 18.16 -13.64
C ASN A 6 -22.74 17.55 -14.43
N ASP A 7 -22.55 16.23 -14.36
CA ASP A 7 -21.48 15.56 -15.07
C ASP A 7 -21.99 14.30 -15.81
N PRO A 8 -22.67 14.50 -16.96
CA PRO A 8 -23.21 13.41 -17.75
C PRO A 8 -22.10 12.52 -18.36
N GLU A 9 -20.91 13.08 -18.61
CA GLU A 9 -19.78 12.34 -19.16
C GLU A 9 -19.20 11.36 -18.13
N ALA A 10 -18.95 11.82 -16.89
CA ALA A 10 -18.53 10.93 -15.82
C ALA A 10 -19.59 9.88 -15.47
N THR A 11 -20.87 10.22 -15.64
CA THR A 11 -21.98 9.27 -15.46
C THR A 11 -21.94 8.17 -16.51
N ALA A 12 -21.76 8.52 -17.79
CA ALA A 12 -21.63 7.56 -18.87
C ALA A 12 -20.37 6.69 -18.71
N GLY A 13 -19.24 7.28 -18.30
CA GLY A 13 -18.00 6.53 -18.07
C GLY A 13 -18.04 5.59 -16.87
N ALA A 14 -18.95 5.81 -15.91
CA ALA A 14 -19.11 4.94 -14.75
C ALA A 14 -20.05 3.75 -14.99
N LEU A 15 -20.79 3.72 -16.10
CA LEU A 15 -21.72 2.65 -16.43
C LEU A 15 -21.22 1.85 -17.65
N SER A 16 -21.36 0.54 -17.60
CA SER A 16 -21.14 -0.31 -18.78
C SER A 16 -22.28 -0.12 -19.79
N ALA A 17 -22.08 -0.60 -21.02
CA ALA A 17 -23.12 -0.59 -22.05
C ALA A 17 -24.42 -1.31 -21.62
N ASP A 18 -24.29 -2.28 -20.71
CA ASP A 18 -25.39 -3.07 -20.16
C ASP A 18 -25.97 -2.47 -18.86
N GLY A 19 -25.54 -1.26 -18.48
CA GLY A 19 -26.03 -0.51 -17.32
C GLY A 19 -25.41 -0.87 -15.97
N TRP A 20 -24.33 -1.67 -15.95
CA TRP A 20 -23.65 -2.04 -14.71
C TRP A 20 -22.69 -0.95 -14.24
N LEU A 21 -22.64 -0.73 -12.92
CA LEU A 21 -21.71 0.23 -12.32
C LEU A 21 -20.27 -0.31 -12.33
N SER A 22 -19.38 0.41 -12.99
CA SER A 22 -17.94 0.21 -12.93
C SER A 22 -17.42 0.67 -11.57
N THR A 23 -17.39 -0.25 -10.59
CA THR A 23 -16.93 0.06 -9.22
C THR A 23 -15.50 0.54 -9.18
N GLY A 24 -14.67 0.11 -10.14
CA GLY A 24 -13.23 0.37 -10.22
C GLY A 24 -12.42 -0.35 -9.13
N ASP A 25 -13.04 -1.32 -8.46
CA ASP A 25 -12.37 -2.27 -7.58
C ASP A 25 -12.00 -3.51 -8.38
N LEU A 26 -10.81 -4.06 -8.11
CA LEU A 26 -10.36 -5.32 -8.68
C LEU A 26 -10.61 -6.43 -7.69
N GLY A 27 -11.09 -7.56 -8.18
CA GLY A 27 -11.27 -8.74 -7.37
C GLY A 27 -11.01 -10.02 -8.13
N ARG A 28 -10.80 -11.09 -7.38
CA ARG A 28 -10.64 -12.45 -7.91
C ARG A 28 -11.65 -13.37 -7.26
N PHE A 29 -12.17 -14.33 -8.01
CA PHE A 29 -12.98 -15.39 -7.46
C PHE A 29 -12.07 -16.57 -7.05
N ASP A 30 -12.37 -17.19 -5.91
CA ASP A 30 -11.76 -18.47 -5.53
C ASP A 30 -12.56 -19.67 -6.09
N GLU A 31 -12.07 -20.89 -5.83
CA GLU A 31 -12.70 -22.13 -6.28
C GLU A 31 -14.11 -22.35 -5.71
N GLN A 32 -14.45 -21.64 -4.63
CA GLN A 32 -15.74 -21.68 -3.95
C GLN A 32 -16.67 -20.53 -4.40
N ASN A 33 -16.31 -19.78 -5.44
CA ASN A 33 -17.03 -18.60 -5.95
C ASN A 33 -17.13 -17.42 -4.97
N ASN A 34 -16.22 -17.31 -4.01
CA ASN A 34 -16.14 -16.11 -3.17
C ASN A 34 -15.32 -15.03 -3.89
N LEU A 35 -15.82 -13.78 -3.85
CA LEU A 35 -15.11 -12.62 -4.38
C LEU A 35 -14.13 -12.07 -3.34
N HIS A 36 -12.86 -12.01 -3.70
CA HIS A 36 -11.80 -11.39 -2.91
C HIS A 36 -11.41 -10.05 -3.54
N VAL A 37 -11.50 -8.96 -2.78
CA VAL A 37 -11.09 -7.63 -3.24
C VAL A 37 -9.56 -7.50 -3.16
N CYS A 38 -8.93 -7.19 -4.29
CA CYS A 38 -7.47 -7.09 -4.41
C CYS A 38 -6.96 -5.64 -4.31
N GLY A 39 -7.81 -4.65 -4.58
CA GLY A 39 -7.42 -3.22 -4.57
C GLY A 39 -8.18 -2.42 -5.62
N ARG A 40 -7.72 -1.20 -5.89
CA ARG A 40 -8.36 -0.32 -6.90
C ARG A 40 -7.66 -0.40 -8.24
N SER A 41 -8.42 -0.40 -9.33
CA SER A 41 -7.86 -0.49 -10.69
C SER A 41 -6.90 0.66 -11.03
N LYS A 42 -7.17 1.86 -10.51
CA LYS A 42 -6.32 3.05 -10.66
C LYS A 42 -5.02 3.02 -9.85
N ASN A 43 -4.92 2.08 -8.91
CA ASN A 43 -3.85 1.98 -7.94
C ASN A 43 -2.82 0.89 -8.29
N VAL A 44 -3.09 0.09 -9.33
CA VAL A 44 -2.19 -0.96 -9.80
C VAL A 44 -0.87 -0.35 -10.24
N ILE A 45 0.22 -0.90 -9.71
CA ILE A 45 1.57 -0.58 -10.15
C ILE A 45 1.89 -1.50 -11.34
N VAL A 46 2.24 -0.91 -12.48
CA VAL A 46 2.70 -1.65 -13.65
C VAL A 46 4.22 -1.52 -13.70
N LEU A 47 4.93 -2.61 -13.43
CA LEU A 47 6.38 -2.62 -13.44
C LEU A 47 6.93 -2.54 -14.87
N PRO A 48 8.21 -2.15 -15.07
CA PRO A 48 8.84 -2.15 -16.40
C PRO A 48 8.86 -3.52 -17.10
N SER A 49 8.73 -4.60 -16.33
CA SER A 49 8.56 -5.97 -16.86
C SER A 49 7.17 -6.24 -17.46
N GLY A 50 6.22 -5.32 -17.30
CA GLY A 50 4.81 -5.48 -17.68
C GLY A 50 3.96 -6.20 -16.64
N GLU A 51 4.51 -6.51 -15.46
CA GLU A 51 3.80 -7.21 -14.40
C GLU A 51 2.97 -6.25 -13.52
N ASN A 52 1.76 -6.68 -13.18
CA ASN A 52 0.84 -5.94 -12.33
C ASN A 52 1.09 -6.27 -10.85
N VAL A 53 1.39 -5.24 -10.07
CA VAL A 53 1.50 -5.31 -8.62
C VAL A 53 0.31 -4.60 -7.99
N TYR A 54 -0.35 -5.28 -7.05
CA TYR A 54 -1.48 -4.76 -6.29
C TYR A 54 -0.99 -4.27 -4.93
N PRO A 55 -0.60 -2.99 -4.79
CA PRO A 55 0.00 -2.47 -3.57
C PRO A 55 -0.90 -2.66 -2.34
N GLU A 56 -2.23 -2.50 -2.45
CA GLU A 56 -3.15 -2.71 -1.32
C GLU A 56 -3.08 -4.14 -0.76
N ALA A 57 -2.89 -5.15 -1.61
CA ALA A 57 -2.74 -6.53 -1.16
C ALA A 57 -1.44 -6.73 -0.36
N ILE A 58 -0.36 -6.03 -0.74
CA ILE A 58 0.92 -6.05 -0.02
C ILE A 58 0.79 -5.26 1.29
N GLU A 59 0.21 -4.07 1.25
CA GLU A 59 -0.06 -3.22 2.41
C GLU A 59 -0.92 -3.93 3.45
N HIS A 60 -1.95 -4.67 3.02
CA HIS A 60 -2.77 -5.48 3.92
C HIS A 60 -1.94 -6.50 4.71
N LYS A 61 -0.95 -7.13 4.06
CA LYS A 61 -0.03 -8.05 4.74
C LYS A 61 0.91 -7.30 5.70
N ILE A 62 1.46 -6.17 5.28
CA ILE A 62 2.33 -5.33 6.12
C ILE A 62 1.59 -4.85 7.38
N ASN A 63 0.32 -4.47 7.24
CA ASN A 63 -0.52 -3.99 8.35
C ASN A 63 -0.96 -5.13 9.31
N THR A 64 -0.60 -6.40 9.05
CA THR A 64 -0.81 -7.48 10.04
C THR A 64 0.26 -7.52 11.13
N TYR A 65 1.39 -6.83 10.92
CA TYR A 65 2.46 -6.73 11.91
C TYR A 65 2.04 -5.75 13.01
N THR A 66 2.07 -6.20 14.27
CA THR A 66 1.53 -5.44 15.42
C THR A 66 2.21 -4.09 15.67
N TRP A 67 3.45 -3.93 15.21
CA TRP A 67 4.24 -2.70 15.37
C TRP A 67 4.08 -1.74 14.18
N VAL A 68 3.23 -2.07 13.20
CA VAL A 68 2.96 -1.22 12.04
C VAL A 68 1.63 -0.50 12.24
N VAL A 69 1.65 0.84 12.19
CA VAL A 69 0.43 1.67 12.25
C VAL A 69 -0.11 1.89 10.85
N GLU A 70 0.75 2.28 9.91
CA GLU A 70 0.39 2.50 8.51
C GLU A 70 1.50 2.03 7.58
N SER A 71 1.10 1.53 6.41
CA SER A 71 2.02 1.21 5.33
C SER A 71 1.55 1.82 4.01
N LEU A 72 2.51 2.16 3.15
CA LEU A 72 2.26 2.54 1.77
C LEU A 72 3.26 1.82 0.86
N VAL A 73 2.76 1.13 -0.16
CA VAL A 73 3.56 0.50 -1.19
C VAL A 73 3.58 1.39 -2.43
N VAL A 74 4.78 1.67 -2.91
CA VAL A 74 5.04 2.58 -4.04
C VAL A 74 5.98 1.93 -5.05
N GLU A 75 5.96 2.47 -6.26
CA GLU A 75 6.96 2.17 -7.28
C GLU A 75 8.03 3.24 -7.26
N ASN A 76 9.29 2.83 -7.34
CA ASN A 76 10.44 3.70 -7.44
C ASN A 76 11.49 3.06 -8.39
N ASN A 77 11.78 3.74 -9.50
CA ASN A 77 12.79 3.33 -10.49
C ASN A 77 12.66 1.87 -10.98
N GLY A 78 11.43 1.44 -11.24
CA GLY A 78 11.08 0.11 -11.71
C GLY A 78 11.02 -0.96 -10.62
N GLN A 79 11.12 -0.57 -9.35
CA GLN A 79 11.11 -1.49 -8.20
C GLN A 79 9.96 -1.15 -7.25
N VAL A 80 9.53 -2.16 -6.49
CA VAL A 80 8.50 -1.99 -5.47
C VAL A 80 9.17 -1.70 -4.13
N GLU A 81 8.77 -0.62 -3.48
CA GLU A 81 9.23 -0.23 -2.14
C GLU A 81 8.03 -0.11 -1.19
N ALA A 82 8.28 -0.30 0.11
CA ALA A 82 7.28 -0.07 1.14
C ALA A 82 7.75 0.99 2.13
N TRP A 83 6.85 1.89 2.51
CA TRP A 83 7.06 2.90 3.54
C TRP A 83 6.17 2.57 4.72
N VAL A 84 6.76 2.47 5.90
CA VAL A 84 6.09 2.01 7.12
C VAL A 84 6.18 3.09 8.18
N TYR A 85 5.03 3.57 8.65
CA TYR A 85 4.94 4.38 9.86
C TYR A 85 4.77 3.41 11.05
N PRO A 86 5.81 3.25 11.90
CA PRO A 86 5.77 2.30 12.99
C PRO A 86 5.01 2.85 14.18
N ASP A 87 4.55 1.94 15.03
CA ASP A 87 4.08 2.26 16.37
C ASP A 87 5.28 2.60 17.24
N TYR A 88 5.56 3.89 17.41
CA TYR A 88 6.69 4.33 18.21
C TYR A 88 6.55 4.00 19.70
N GLU A 89 5.32 3.86 20.22
CA GLU A 89 5.11 3.44 21.61
C GLU A 89 5.58 1.99 21.79
N PHE A 90 5.17 1.10 20.87
CA PHE A 90 5.65 -0.29 20.85
C PHE A 90 7.18 -0.37 20.74
N ILE A 91 7.78 0.44 19.86
CA ILE A 91 9.23 0.45 19.66
C ILE A 91 9.94 0.97 20.92
N ASP A 92 9.42 2.01 21.57
CA ASP A 92 10.02 2.60 22.77
C ASP A 92 9.95 1.64 23.96
N GLU A 93 8.84 0.90 24.12
CA GLU A 93 8.72 -0.16 25.12
C GLU A 93 9.71 -1.31 24.87
N ALA A 94 9.80 -1.79 23.63
CA ALA A 94 10.72 -2.86 23.23
C ALA A 94 12.20 -2.45 23.35
N THR A 95 12.48 -1.15 23.34
CA THR A 95 13.83 -0.56 23.41
C THR A 95 14.05 0.24 24.69
N ALA A 96 13.28 -0.04 25.74
CA ALA A 96 13.44 0.60 27.04
C ALA A 96 14.85 0.34 27.60
N GLY A 97 15.60 1.40 27.90
CA GLY A 97 16.92 1.32 28.53
C GLY A 97 18.09 1.04 27.59
N ILE A 98 17.88 0.90 26.27
CA ILE A 98 18.98 0.81 25.29
C ILE A 98 19.28 2.19 24.67
N SER A 99 20.47 2.32 24.07
CA SER A 99 20.92 3.59 23.50
C SER A 99 20.09 3.98 22.26
N ARG A 100 20.14 5.26 21.88
CA ARG A 100 19.48 5.73 20.64
C ARG A 100 19.97 5.02 19.39
N SER A 101 21.25 4.65 19.34
CA SER A 101 21.81 3.86 18.23
C SER A 101 21.25 2.44 18.21
N ASP A 102 21.15 1.79 19.37
CA ASP A 102 20.62 0.43 19.45
C ASP A 102 19.13 0.39 19.10
N ARG A 103 18.36 1.41 19.51
CA ARG A 103 16.96 1.59 19.10
C ARG A 103 16.83 1.74 17.58
N ARG A 104 17.72 2.51 16.95
CA ARG A 104 17.75 2.68 15.49
C ARG A 104 18.01 1.33 14.81
N THR A 105 19.01 0.60 15.27
CA THR A 105 19.35 -0.73 14.76
C THR A 105 18.23 -1.74 14.97
N TYR A 106 17.54 -1.70 16.12
CA TYR A 106 16.38 -2.53 16.38
C TYR A 106 15.26 -2.32 15.34
N LEU A 107 14.92 -1.06 15.06
CA LEU A 107 13.91 -0.74 14.06
C LEU A 107 14.34 -1.14 12.64
N GLU A 108 15.60 -0.90 12.27
CA GLU A 108 16.16 -1.34 10.98
C GLU A 108 16.05 -2.85 10.80
N ASN A 109 16.36 -3.61 11.87
CA ASN A 109 16.22 -5.07 11.86
C ASN A 109 14.77 -5.53 11.74
N LEU A 110 13.81 -4.83 12.37
CA LEU A 110 12.38 -5.14 12.21
C LEU A 110 11.91 -4.91 10.76
N LEU A 111 12.29 -3.79 10.16
CA LEU A 111 11.94 -3.47 8.77
C LEU A 111 12.55 -4.47 7.79
N GLU A 112 13.82 -4.84 7.98
CA GLU A 112 14.48 -5.84 7.12
C GLU A 112 13.88 -7.23 7.31
N LYS A 113 13.57 -7.64 8.55
CA LYS A 113 12.89 -8.90 8.82
C LYS A 113 11.52 -8.95 8.12
N LEU A 114 10.73 -7.88 8.24
CA LEU A 114 9.44 -7.76 7.54
C LEU A 114 9.62 -7.87 6.03
N ARG A 115 10.62 -7.20 5.45
CA ARG A 115 10.92 -7.27 4.01
C ARG A 115 11.18 -8.71 3.56
N LEU A 116 12.02 -9.42 4.31
CA LEU A 116 12.41 -10.80 3.98
C LEU A 116 11.21 -11.75 4.07
N GLU A 117 10.49 -11.74 5.19
CA GLU A 117 9.31 -12.58 5.41
C GLU A 117 8.21 -12.32 4.37
N LEU A 118 7.97 -11.06 4.02
CA LEU A 118 6.97 -10.72 3.02
C LEU A 118 7.38 -11.19 1.63
N ASN A 119 8.67 -11.06 1.27
CA ASN A 119 9.19 -11.44 -0.04
C ASN A 119 9.15 -12.95 -0.31
N GLU A 120 9.07 -13.78 0.72
CA GLU A 120 8.81 -15.22 0.59
C GLU A 120 7.40 -15.51 0.06
N GLN A 121 6.45 -14.61 0.32
CA GLN A 121 5.05 -14.75 -0.07
C GLN A 121 4.69 -14.01 -1.37
N LEU A 122 5.66 -13.29 -1.96
CA LEU A 122 5.45 -12.47 -3.14
C LEU A 122 6.12 -13.10 -4.38
N ALA A 123 5.50 -12.88 -5.53
CA ALA A 123 6.12 -13.17 -6.81
C ALA A 123 7.43 -12.39 -6.94
N LYS A 124 8.42 -12.96 -7.65
CA LYS A 124 9.77 -12.41 -7.75
C LYS A 124 9.80 -10.94 -8.21
N SER A 125 8.94 -10.59 -9.14
CA SER A 125 8.72 -9.25 -9.69
C SER A 125 8.12 -8.26 -8.68
N ALA A 126 7.22 -8.73 -7.81
CA ALA A 126 6.51 -7.92 -6.83
C ALA A 126 7.25 -7.80 -5.49
N ARG A 127 8.45 -8.38 -5.37
CA ARG A 127 9.25 -8.34 -4.15
C ARG A 127 9.67 -6.91 -3.82
N LEU A 128 9.59 -6.58 -2.55
CA LEU A 128 10.06 -5.33 -1.99
C LEU A 128 11.59 -5.25 -2.11
N SER A 129 12.08 -4.28 -2.87
CA SER A 129 13.50 -3.95 -2.93
C SER A 129 13.97 -3.40 -1.58
N GLN A 130 13.19 -2.48 -0.99
CA GLN A 130 13.46 -1.85 0.29
C GLN A 130 12.19 -1.56 1.10
N VAL A 131 12.36 -1.45 2.42
CA VAL A 131 11.33 -1.00 3.36
C VAL A 131 11.90 0.17 4.16
N PHE A 132 11.20 1.30 4.18
CA PHE A 132 11.65 2.52 4.83
C PHE A 132 10.79 2.88 6.04
N GLU A 133 11.43 3.39 7.09
CA GLU A 133 10.74 4.07 8.17
C GLU A 133 10.16 5.41 7.66
N ARG A 134 8.87 5.62 7.89
CA ARG A 134 8.23 6.93 7.90
C ARG A 134 8.19 7.44 9.33
N ARG A 135 8.68 8.66 9.54
CA ARG A 135 8.66 9.34 10.85
C ARG A 135 7.40 10.14 11.12
N GLU A 136 6.69 10.48 10.05
CA GLU A 136 5.43 11.20 10.09
C GLU A 136 4.34 10.31 9.49
N PRO A 137 3.11 10.37 10.06
CA PRO A 137 1.98 9.63 9.52
C PRO A 137 1.63 10.12 8.10
N PHE A 138 0.99 9.26 7.32
CA PHE A 138 0.61 9.64 5.96
C PHE A 138 -0.51 10.68 5.97
N ILE A 139 -0.54 11.55 4.97
CA ILE A 139 -1.61 12.52 4.78
C ILE A 139 -2.85 11.76 4.32
N LYS A 140 -3.95 11.94 5.05
CA LYS A 140 -5.21 11.22 4.81
C LYS A 140 -6.34 12.14 4.33
N THR A 141 -7.36 11.52 3.76
CA THR A 141 -8.68 12.11 3.54
C THR A 141 -9.47 12.19 4.85
N ALA A 142 -10.60 12.90 4.87
CA ALA A 142 -11.53 12.91 6.00
C ALA A 142 -12.05 11.49 6.38
N THR A 143 -12.01 10.55 5.42
CA THR A 143 -12.35 9.14 5.63
C THR A 143 -11.17 8.28 6.09
N HIS A 144 -10.07 8.88 6.53
CA HIS A 144 -8.84 8.22 6.99
C HIS A 144 -8.12 7.36 5.92
N LYS A 145 -8.47 7.48 4.63
CA LYS A 145 -7.72 6.85 3.53
C LYS A 145 -6.46 7.67 3.20
N ILE A 146 -5.33 7.00 3.04
CA ILE A 146 -4.06 7.62 2.62
C ILE A 146 -4.22 8.25 1.23
N LYS A 147 -3.77 9.50 1.08
CA LYS A 147 -3.73 10.21 -0.21
C LYS A 147 -2.50 9.77 -1.02
N ARG A 148 -2.53 8.55 -1.57
CA ARG A 148 -1.40 7.93 -2.31
C ARG A 148 -0.80 8.83 -3.40
N TYR A 149 -1.61 9.62 -4.10
CA TYR A 149 -1.17 10.52 -5.16
C TYR A 149 -0.16 11.60 -4.70
N LEU A 150 -0.01 11.84 -3.38
CA LEU A 150 1.01 12.72 -2.82
C LEU A 150 2.40 12.06 -2.73
N TYR A 151 2.47 10.75 -2.97
CA TYR A 151 3.66 9.92 -2.76
C TYR A 151 4.06 9.15 -4.01
N SER A 152 3.13 8.91 -4.93
CA SER A 152 3.38 8.33 -6.24
C SER A 152 3.70 9.42 -7.27
N GLY A 153 4.95 9.50 -7.72
CA GLY A 153 5.38 10.38 -8.81
C GLY A 153 6.43 11.41 -8.42
N GLY A 154 7.71 11.00 -8.43
CA GLY A 154 8.90 11.81 -8.80
C GLY A 154 9.19 13.15 -8.12
N LYS A 155 8.35 13.69 -7.23
CA LYS A 155 8.62 14.95 -6.50
C LYS A 155 8.04 14.87 -5.09
N VAL A 156 8.76 14.19 -4.21
CA VAL A 156 8.74 14.60 -2.80
C VAL A 156 9.64 15.83 -2.72
N VAL A 157 9.04 17.01 -2.62
CA VAL A 157 9.76 18.21 -2.16
C VAL A 157 9.93 18.02 -0.65
N LEU A 158 11.19 17.82 -0.23
CA LEU A 158 11.61 17.93 1.16
C LEU A 158 11.47 19.37 1.65
#